data_AF-A0A218QU12-F1
#
_entry.id   AF-A0A218QU12-F1
#
_cell.length_a   1.000
_cell.length_b   1.000
_cell.length_c   1.000
_cell.angle_alpha   90.00
_cell.angle_beta   90.00
_cell.angle_gamma   90.00
#
_symmetry.space_group_name_H-M   'P 1'
#
loop_
_entity.id
_entity.type
_entity.pdbx_description
1 polymer ?
#
loop_
_entity_poly.entity_id
_entity_poly.type
_entity_poly.pdbx_seq_one_letter_code
_entity_poly.pdbx_strand_id
1 'polypeptide(L)'
;MVGGERWRGAIAVDNFRSRNVNSPLKMIFVYSMSEVLQHLREQELGSATLSEGYILALDLGTTGNRAKLFDSSSKAVAQTYKELTQYYPQPGWLEHDPQEIWHSSCALAQSAIQTAQINANEIVAIGLTVQRETCLIWDKTTGEPLHRAIVWQNRRTAVECDRLIYLGYESEIYERTGLVIDAYFSATKLHWLLDHTPDVDINNVLAGTIDTWVLWKLTGGKVHATDHSNASRTMLMNLTTCEWDEKLLDLFQIPASILPQIQPSLGTFGVSDATLFGAEIPITARKGRPASFFVWSWLRQPRFDEMYLRHW
;
A
#
# COMPACT_ATOMS: atom_id res chain seq x y z
N MET A 1 34.05 -5.13 9.52
CA MET A 1 33.54 -5.09 8.14
C MET A 1 32.22 -5.84 8.12
N VAL A 2 31.19 -5.10 7.71
CA VAL A 2 29.73 -5.28 7.81
C VAL A 2 29.21 -6.72 7.93
N GLY A 3 28.45 -6.96 8.99
CA GLY A 3 27.77 -8.21 9.30
C GLY A 3 26.48 -8.37 8.50
N GLY A 4 26.33 -9.54 7.89
CA GLY A 4 25.09 -9.95 7.23
C GLY A 4 24.08 -10.44 8.25
N GLU A 5 23.08 -9.62 8.55
CA GLU A 5 21.84 -10.10 9.16
C GLU A 5 21.02 -10.85 8.11
N ARG A 6 20.89 -12.15 8.37
CA ARG A 6 20.22 -13.12 7.52
C ARG A 6 18.71 -13.00 7.78
N TRP A 7 18.01 -12.31 6.89
CA TRP A 7 16.55 -12.12 6.89
C TRP A 7 15.78 -13.42 7.19
N ARG A 8 15.22 -13.55 8.39
CA ARG A 8 14.23 -14.59 8.72
C ARG A 8 12.85 -13.96 8.56
N GLY A 9 12.08 -14.40 7.55
CA GLY A 9 10.72 -13.90 7.31
C GLY A 9 10.19 -14.02 5.87
N ALA A 10 10.92 -14.62 4.94
CA ALA A 10 10.43 -14.85 3.58
C ALA A 10 9.67 -16.17 3.49
N ILE A 11 8.35 -16.12 3.25
CA ILE A 11 7.61 -17.29 2.75
C ILE A 11 7.58 -17.18 1.23
N ALA A 12 8.29 -18.09 0.57
CA ALA A 12 8.20 -18.28 -0.88
C ALA A 12 6.86 -18.95 -1.21
N VAL A 13 6.05 -18.33 -2.06
CA VAL A 13 4.90 -19.01 -2.69
C VAL A 13 5.19 -19.13 -4.17
N ASP A 14 5.56 -20.35 -4.56
CA ASP A 14 5.74 -20.76 -5.94
C ASP A 14 4.37 -21.02 -6.57
N ASN A 15 4.09 -20.42 -7.72
CA ASN A 15 3.01 -20.84 -8.61
C ASN A 15 3.12 -20.08 -9.94
N PHE A 16 3.76 -20.70 -10.93
CA PHE A 16 3.20 -20.87 -12.26
C PHE A 16 3.97 -21.98 -12.99
N ARG A 17 3.26 -23.03 -13.44
CA ARG A 17 3.83 -24.08 -14.30
C ARG A 17 4.31 -23.45 -15.61
N SER A 18 5.61 -23.21 -15.74
CA SER A 18 6.31 -23.32 -17.02
C SER A 18 7.76 -23.69 -16.77
N ARG A 19 8.26 -24.66 -17.53
CA ARG A 19 9.62 -25.20 -17.42
C ARG A 19 10.61 -24.11 -17.83
N ASN A 20 11.19 -23.40 -16.87
CA ASN A 20 12.58 -22.95 -16.93
C ASN A 20 13.07 -22.62 -15.52
N VAL A 21 14.14 -23.31 -15.16
CA VAL A 21 14.85 -23.20 -13.88
C VAL A 21 15.69 -21.92 -13.92
N ASN A 22 15.61 -21.12 -12.84
CA ASN A 22 16.28 -19.84 -12.56
C ASN A 22 15.39 -18.58 -12.70
N SER A 23 14.55 -18.32 -11.69
CA SER A 23 14.03 -16.98 -11.41
C SER A 23 14.16 -16.67 -9.90
N PRO A 24 14.65 -15.48 -9.50
CA PRO A 24 14.80 -15.14 -8.09
C PRO A 24 13.47 -14.62 -7.51
N LEU A 25 13.09 -15.21 -6.38
CA LEU A 25 12.32 -14.65 -5.25
C LEU A 25 11.10 -13.75 -5.57
N LYS A 26 9.89 -14.33 -5.52
CA LYS A 26 8.66 -13.57 -5.17
C LYS A 26 8.61 -13.38 -3.66
N MET A 27 8.90 -12.17 -3.18
CA MET A 27 8.92 -11.84 -1.76
C MET A 27 7.49 -11.58 -1.25
N ILE A 28 7.00 -12.41 -0.33
CA ILE A 28 5.74 -12.18 0.40
C ILE A 28 6.10 -12.04 1.87
N PHE A 29 6.00 -10.83 2.40
CA PHE A 29 6.17 -10.55 3.83
C PHE A 29 4.87 -10.79 4.58
N VAL A 30 4.89 -11.63 5.62
CA VAL A 30 3.75 -11.94 6.48
C VAL A 30 4.15 -11.62 7.92
N TYR A 31 3.35 -10.82 8.62
CA TYR A 31 3.58 -10.47 10.02
C TYR A 31 2.37 -10.86 10.87
N SER A 32 2.65 -11.42 12.04
CA SER A 32 1.72 -11.76 13.11
C SER A 32 1.53 -10.58 14.08
N MET A 33 0.43 -10.60 14.83
CA MET A 33 0.19 -9.66 15.94
C MET A 33 1.39 -9.60 16.90
N SER A 34 1.96 -10.75 17.26
CA SER A 34 3.16 -10.82 18.09
C SER A 34 4.35 -10.06 17.52
N GLU A 35 4.59 -10.12 16.21
CA GLU A 35 5.71 -9.41 15.57
C GLU A 35 5.48 -7.90 15.55
N VAL A 36 4.23 -7.45 15.31
CA VAL A 36 3.89 -6.02 15.39
C VAL A 36 4.02 -5.49 16.81
N LEU A 37 3.53 -6.24 17.80
CA LEU A 37 3.66 -5.86 19.21
C LEU A 37 5.11 -5.88 19.70
N GLN A 38 5.91 -6.84 19.22
CA GLN A 38 7.34 -6.87 19.51
C GLN A 38 8.05 -5.66 18.92
N HIS A 39 7.77 -5.31 17.66
CA HIS A 39 8.34 -4.13 17.02
C HIS A 39 8.00 -2.83 17.77
N LEU A 40 6.76 -2.69 18.24
CA LEU A 40 6.35 -1.57 19.08
C LEU A 40 7.12 -1.48 20.40
N ARG A 41 7.40 -2.63 21.05
CA ARG A 41 8.22 -2.68 22.28
C ARG A 41 9.65 -2.24 22.02
N GLU A 42 10.24 -2.68 20.92
CA GLU A 42 11.62 -2.34 20.55
C GLU A 42 11.79 -0.85 20.23
N GLN A 43 10.71 -0.14 19.90
CA GLN A 43 10.71 1.29 19.55
C GLN A 43 10.29 2.21 20.70
N GLU A 44 10.01 1.69 21.92
CA GLU A 44 9.49 2.46 23.07
C GLU A 44 8.22 3.29 22.81
N LEU A 45 7.51 3.00 21.71
CA LEU A 45 6.28 3.67 21.30
C LEU A 45 5.06 3.02 21.99
N GLY A 46 4.89 3.27 23.29
CA GLY A 46 3.68 2.91 24.02
C GLY A 46 3.88 2.67 25.52
N SER A 47 3.15 3.40 26.36
CA SER A 47 3.15 3.25 27.82
C SER A 47 2.13 2.22 28.35
N ALA A 48 1.37 1.56 27.48
CA ALA A 48 0.35 0.60 27.86
C ALA A 48 0.93 -0.83 27.91
N THR A 49 0.77 -1.51 29.06
CA THR A 49 1.04 -2.94 29.17
C THR A 49 0.18 -3.71 28.17
N LEU A 50 0.84 -4.28 27.16
CA LEU A 50 0.32 -4.92 25.94
C LEU A 50 -0.55 -6.19 26.14
N SER A 51 -1.10 -6.43 27.34
CA SER A 51 -2.11 -7.48 27.56
C SER A 51 -3.53 -7.05 27.17
N GLU A 52 -3.79 -5.75 26.93
CA GLU A 52 -5.14 -5.17 26.79
C GLU A 52 -5.32 -4.19 25.60
N GLY A 53 -4.50 -4.28 24.54
CA GLY A 53 -4.56 -3.34 23.40
C GLY A 53 -5.32 -3.87 22.17
N TYR A 54 -5.81 -2.94 21.34
CA TYR A 54 -6.47 -3.23 20.06
C TYR A 54 -5.63 -2.82 18.85
N ILE A 55 -5.77 -3.54 17.73
CA ILE A 55 -5.23 -3.10 16.43
C ILE A 55 -6.36 -2.76 15.48
N LEU A 56 -6.25 -1.58 14.87
CA LEU A 56 -7.13 -1.13 13.80
C LEU A 56 -6.51 -1.45 12.44
N ALA A 57 -7.16 -2.30 11.66
CA ALA A 57 -6.78 -2.59 10.29
C ALA A 57 -7.71 -1.88 9.31
N LEU A 58 -7.15 -1.07 8.41
CA LEU A 58 -7.84 -0.46 7.29
C LEU A 58 -7.53 -1.23 6.00
N ASP A 59 -8.57 -1.78 5.38
CA ASP A 59 -8.47 -2.53 4.11
C ASP A 59 -9.24 -1.78 3.02
N LEU A 60 -8.47 -1.08 2.19
CA LEU A 60 -8.95 -0.14 1.18
C LEU A 60 -8.96 -0.84 -0.18
N GLY A 61 -10.04 -1.57 -0.44
CA GLY A 61 -10.20 -2.37 -1.65
C GLY A 61 -10.66 -1.55 -2.85
N THR A 62 -10.72 -2.22 -4.01
CA THR A 62 -11.22 -1.60 -5.24
C THR A 62 -12.72 -1.27 -5.16
N THR A 63 -13.52 -2.20 -4.65
CA THR A 63 -14.99 -2.04 -4.61
C THR A 63 -15.50 -1.36 -3.35
N GLY A 64 -14.66 -1.26 -2.31
CA GLY A 64 -15.08 -0.79 -1.01
C GLY A 64 -13.97 -0.83 0.04
N ASN A 65 -14.14 0.00 1.06
CA ASN A 65 -13.24 0.11 2.19
C ASN A 65 -13.79 -0.66 3.40
N ARG A 66 -12.89 -1.19 4.22
CA ARG A 66 -13.21 -1.86 5.48
C ARG A 66 -12.33 -1.33 6.60
N ALA A 67 -12.90 -1.24 7.79
CA ALA A 67 -12.14 -1.18 9.02
C ALA A 67 -12.43 -2.41 9.87
N LYS A 68 -11.40 -2.97 10.50
CA LYS A 68 -11.51 -4.10 11.43
C LYS A 68 -10.71 -3.80 12.69
N LEU A 69 -11.28 -4.10 13.85
CA LEU A 69 -10.57 -4.07 15.12
C LEU A 69 -10.29 -5.49 15.58
N PHE A 70 -9.05 -5.73 15.99
CA PHE A 70 -8.60 -6.99 16.57
C PHE A 70 -8.17 -6.76 18.02
N ASP A 71 -8.57 -7.65 18.92
CA ASP A 71 -8.07 -7.65 20.29
C ASP A 71 -6.68 -8.31 20.41
N SER A 72 -6.13 -8.36 21.63
CA SER A 72 -4.84 -8.99 21.93
C SER A 72 -4.79 -10.49 21.64
N SER A 73 -5.95 -11.15 21.53
CA SER A 73 -6.10 -12.56 21.12
C SER A 73 -6.27 -12.72 19.61
N SER A 74 -6.05 -11.65 18.84
CA SER A 74 -6.26 -11.58 17.39
C SER A 74 -7.70 -11.84 16.94
N LYS A 75 -8.68 -11.79 17.85
CA LYS A 75 -10.09 -11.97 17.49
C LYS A 75 -10.63 -10.65 16.93
N ALA A 76 -11.33 -10.72 15.80
CA ALA A 76 -12.04 -9.56 15.27
C ALA A 76 -13.21 -9.19 16.18
N VAL A 77 -13.14 -8.02 16.83
CA VAL A 77 -14.17 -7.53 17.77
C VAL A 77 -15.14 -6.55 17.12
N ALA A 78 -14.75 -5.88 16.04
CA ALA A 78 -15.62 -5.05 15.22
C ALA A 78 -15.18 -5.07 13.75
N GLN A 79 -16.15 -4.88 12.85
CA GLN A 79 -15.92 -4.75 11.42
C GLN A 79 -16.96 -3.82 10.82
N THR A 80 -16.51 -2.90 9.98
CA THR A 80 -17.35 -1.98 9.20
C THR A 80 -16.94 -2.03 7.73
N TYR A 81 -17.88 -1.75 6.84
CA TYR A 81 -17.67 -1.77 5.38
C TYR A 81 -18.49 -0.68 4.71
N LYS A 82 -17.93 -0.07 3.66
CA LYS A 82 -18.66 0.83 2.77
C LYS A 82 -18.16 0.64 1.33
N GLU A 83 -19.08 0.50 0.39
CA GLU A 83 -18.78 0.46 -1.03
C GLU A 83 -18.26 1.82 -1.53
N LEU A 84 -17.39 1.78 -2.54
CA LEU A 84 -16.87 2.97 -3.21
C LEU A 84 -17.51 3.14 -4.57
N THR A 85 -17.76 4.40 -4.93
CA THR A 85 -18.25 4.77 -6.26
C THR A 85 -17.19 4.45 -7.31
N GLN A 86 -17.61 3.74 -8.37
CA GLN A 86 -16.76 3.38 -9.50
C GLN A 86 -17.01 4.35 -10.65
N TYR A 87 -16.01 5.14 -11.04
CA TYR A 87 -16.16 6.12 -12.13
C TYR A 87 -15.60 5.56 -13.44
N TYR A 88 -16.47 5.46 -14.45
CA TYR A 88 -16.14 4.98 -15.79
C TYR A 88 -16.31 6.10 -16.84
N PRO A 89 -15.38 7.07 -16.90
CA PRO A 89 -15.53 8.22 -17.81
C PRO A 89 -15.47 7.83 -19.29
N GLN A 90 -14.78 6.74 -19.62
CA GLN A 90 -14.66 6.19 -20.97
C GLN A 90 -14.53 4.65 -20.90
N PRO A 91 -14.81 3.92 -21.99
CA PRO A 91 -14.55 2.48 -22.07
C PRO A 91 -13.11 2.13 -21.69
N GLY A 92 -12.93 1.18 -20.78
CA GLY A 92 -11.62 0.77 -20.28
C GLY A 92 -10.99 1.72 -19.24
N TRP A 93 -11.64 2.85 -18.93
CA TRP A 93 -11.20 3.77 -17.89
C TRP A 93 -11.96 3.48 -16.60
N LEU A 94 -11.22 3.30 -15.51
CA LEU A 94 -11.74 3.24 -14.14
C LEU A 94 -10.98 4.24 -13.25
N GLU A 95 -11.72 5.05 -12.51
CA GLU A 95 -11.23 6.07 -11.59
C GLU A 95 -11.95 5.99 -10.23
N HIS A 96 -11.27 6.39 -9.16
CA HIS A 96 -11.89 6.62 -7.85
C HIS A 96 -11.65 8.05 -7.39
N ASP A 97 -12.60 8.61 -6.64
CA ASP A 97 -12.41 9.85 -5.91
C ASP A 97 -11.52 9.60 -4.66
N PRO A 98 -10.33 10.22 -4.57
CA PRO A 98 -9.46 10.04 -3.42
C PRO A 98 -10.03 10.58 -2.10
N GLN A 99 -10.88 11.61 -2.17
CA GLN A 99 -11.57 12.15 -1.00
C GLN A 99 -12.66 11.18 -0.51
N GLU A 100 -13.36 10.49 -1.42
CA GLU A 100 -14.30 9.43 -1.04
C GLU A 100 -13.57 8.28 -0.33
N ILE A 101 -12.42 7.83 -0.85
CA ILE A 101 -11.57 6.82 -0.20
C ILE A 101 -11.18 7.29 1.20
N TRP A 102 -10.71 8.52 1.34
CA TRP A 102 -10.26 9.09 2.61
C TRP A 102 -11.39 9.20 3.64
N HIS A 103 -12.48 9.89 3.30
CA HIS A 103 -13.62 10.11 4.19
C HIS A 103 -14.27 8.78 4.61
N SER A 104 -14.40 7.84 3.68
CA SER A 104 -14.89 6.50 3.97
C SER A 104 -13.99 5.76 4.96
N SER A 105 -12.66 5.85 4.80
CA SER A 105 -11.70 5.22 5.71
C SER A 105 -11.83 5.75 7.14
N CYS A 106 -11.92 7.08 7.31
CA CYS A 106 -12.10 7.71 8.62
C CYS A 106 -13.43 7.31 9.28
N ALA A 107 -14.53 7.42 8.53
CA ALA A 107 -15.85 7.10 9.04
C ALA A 107 -15.96 5.64 9.48
N LEU A 108 -15.39 4.72 8.69
CA LEU A 108 -15.35 3.29 9.01
C LEU A 108 -14.50 2.99 10.25
N ALA A 109 -13.34 3.63 10.39
CA ALA A 109 -12.50 3.53 11.58
C ALA A 109 -13.26 3.97 12.84
N GLN A 110 -13.83 5.18 12.82
CA GLN A 110 -14.63 5.72 13.93
C GLN A 110 -15.82 4.80 14.26
N SER A 111 -16.50 4.28 13.23
CA SER A 111 -17.63 3.37 13.41
C SER A 111 -17.20 2.03 14.03
N ALA A 112 -16.02 1.52 13.66
CA ALA A 112 -15.47 0.30 14.26
C ALA A 112 -15.15 0.51 15.74
N ILE A 113 -14.53 1.65 16.09
CA ILE A 113 -14.23 2.04 17.48
C ILE A 113 -15.50 2.10 18.32
N GLN A 114 -16.53 2.79 17.81
CA GLN A 114 -17.83 2.90 18.46
C GLN A 114 -18.52 1.53 18.62
N THR A 115 -18.47 0.68 17.59
CA THR A 115 -19.07 -0.66 17.60
C THR A 115 -18.38 -1.58 18.62
N ALA A 116 -17.05 -1.48 18.74
CA ALA A 116 -16.29 -2.21 19.74
C ALA A 116 -16.47 -1.65 21.17
N GLN A 117 -17.06 -0.45 21.31
CA GLN A 117 -17.25 0.26 22.58
C GLN A 117 -15.93 0.52 23.32
N ILE A 118 -14.87 0.83 22.58
CA ILE A 118 -13.53 1.15 23.12
C ILE A 118 -13.19 2.62 22.89
N ASN A 119 -12.19 3.11 23.63
CA ASN A 119 -11.59 4.41 23.37
C ASN A 119 -10.46 4.30 22.34
N ALA A 120 -10.22 5.36 21.58
CA ALA A 120 -9.15 5.40 20.59
C ALA A 120 -7.74 5.21 21.22
N ASN A 121 -7.55 5.64 22.48
CA ASN A 121 -6.31 5.43 23.25
C ASN A 121 -6.01 3.96 23.55
N GLU A 122 -6.99 3.06 23.40
CA GLU A 122 -6.80 1.62 23.59
C GLU A 122 -6.26 0.94 22.31
N ILE A 123 -6.19 1.68 21.19
CA ILE A 123 -5.64 1.19 19.94
C ILE A 123 -4.14 1.41 19.93
N VAL A 124 -3.37 0.32 19.86
CA VAL A 124 -1.91 0.36 19.94
C VAL A 124 -1.25 0.54 18.56
N ALA A 125 -1.98 0.24 17.48
CA ALA A 125 -1.50 0.45 16.12
C ALA A 125 -2.61 0.48 15.06
N ILE A 126 -2.33 1.22 13.98
CA ILE A 126 -3.04 1.16 12.71
C ILE A 126 -2.20 0.40 11.68
N GLY A 127 -2.83 -0.57 11.00
CA GLY A 127 -2.28 -1.25 9.83
C GLY A 127 -3.05 -0.90 8.56
N LEU A 128 -2.35 -0.66 7.46
CA LEU A 128 -2.93 -0.36 6.15
C LEU A 128 -2.73 -1.52 5.17
N THR A 129 -3.82 -1.89 4.50
CA THR A 129 -3.78 -2.69 3.27
C THR A 129 -4.62 -2.06 2.19
N VAL A 130 -4.08 -1.99 0.98
CA VAL A 130 -4.68 -1.19 -0.10
C VAL A 130 -4.75 -1.96 -1.41
N GLN A 131 -5.67 -1.54 -2.28
CA GLN A 131 -5.61 -1.85 -3.69
C GLN A 131 -4.29 -1.34 -4.27
N ARG A 132 -3.47 -2.27 -4.75
CA ARG A 132 -2.16 -1.96 -5.33
C ARG A 132 -2.32 -1.31 -6.70
N GLU A 133 -1.21 -0.74 -7.18
CA GLU A 133 -1.03 -0.04 -8.45
C GLU A 133 -1.86 1.24 -8.64
N THR A 134 -3.07 1.35 -8.07
CA THR A 134 -3.88 2.58 -8.09
C THR A 134 -3.07 3.75 -7.53
N CYS A 135 -2.93 4.80 -8.34
CA CYS A 135 -2.09 5.95 -8.03
C CYS A 135 -2.81 7.27 -8.28
N LEU A 136 -2.28 8.32 -7.67
CA LEU A 136 -2.80 9.69 -7.73
C LEU A 136 -1.69 10.71 -7.50
N ILE A 137 -2.01 11.96 -7.83
CA ILE A 137 -1.23 13.15 -7.51
C ILE A 137 -2.09 14.14 -6.72
N TRP A 138 -1.48 14.88 -5.80
CA TRP A 138 -2.14 15.89 -4.98
C TRP A 138 -1.23 17.07 -4.70
N ASP A 139 -1.83 18.19 -4.32
CA ASP A 139 -1.13 19.40 -3.92
C ASP A 139 -0.55 19.22 -2.51
N LYS A 140 0.76 19.46 -2.36
CA LYS A 140 1.49 19.29 -1.10
C LYS A 140 1.03 20.27 0.00
N THR A 141 0.61 21.47 -0.40
CA THR A 141 0.26 22.57 0.50
C THR A 141 -1.20 22.47 0.95
N THR A 142 -2.12 22.24 0.01
CA THR A 142 -3.55 22.16 0.33
C THR A 142 -3.99 20.76 0.75
N GLY A 143 -3.26 19.74 0.30
CA GLY A 143 -3.64 18.34 0.52
C GLY A 143 -4.83 17.88 -0.29
N GLU A 144 -5.18 18.61 -1.35
CA GLU A 144 -6.27 18.30 -2.26
C GLU A 144 -5.79 17.50 -3.48
N PRO A 145 -6.52 16.45 -3.88
CA PRO A 145 -6.21 15.72 -5.11
C PRO A 145 -6.33 16.62 -6.33
N LEU A 146 -5.34 16.55 -7.21
CA LEU A 146 -5.35 17.33 -8.47
C LEU A 146 -6.14 16.62 -9.58
N HIS A 147 -6.39 15.32 -9.40
CA HIS A 147 -7.19 14.49 -10.28
C HIS A 147 -7.78 13.30 -9.50
N ARG A 148 -8.79 12.63 -10.05
CA ARG A 148 -9.21 11.32 -9.54
C ARG A 148 -8.06 10.30 -9.60
N ALA A 149 -8.02 9.37 -8.65
CA ALA A 149 -7.06 8.28 -8.69
C ALA A 149 -7.32 7.37 -9.89
N ILE A 150 -6.27 7.01 -10.62
CA ILE A 150 -6.37 6.08 -11.74
C ILE A 150 -6.21 4.67 -11.19
N VAL A 151 -7.28 3.89 -11.29
CA VAL A 151 -7.36 2.55 -10.70
C VAL A 151 -6.52 1.55 -11.50
N TRP A 152 -5.98 0.53 -10.86
CA TRP A 152 -5.16 -0.51 -11.49
C TRP A 152 -5.79 -1.19 -12.71
N GLN A 153 -7.11 -1.32 -12.77
CA GLN A 153 -7.84 -1.91 -13.91
C GLN A 153 -7.89 -0.99 -15.13
N ASN A 154 -7.53 0.28 -14.97
CA ASN A 154 -7.61 1.28 -16.01
C ASN A 154 -6.64 0.95 -17.16
N ARG A 155 -7.15 0.95 -18.39
CA ARG A 155 -6.41 0.63 -19.61
C ARG A 155 -6.00 1.84 -20.45
N ARG A 156 -6.19 3.07 -19.96
CA ARG A 156 -5.95 4.29 -20.75
C ARG A 156 -4.52 4.40 -21.29
N THR A 157 -3.55 3.80 -20.60
CA THR A 157 -2.13 3.86 -20.96
C THR A 157 -1.65 2.66 -21.78
N ALA A 158 -2.57 1.84 -22.31
CA ALA A 158 -2.20 0.66 -23.11
C ALA A 158 -1.39 1.03 -24.37
N VAL A 159 -1.77 2.10 -25.08
CA VAL A 159 -1.03 2.57 -26.27
C VAL A 159 0.40 2.99 -25.92
N GLU A 160 0.60 3.62 -24.77
CA GLU A 160 1.94 3.98 -24.30
C GLU A 160 2.77 2.73 -23.94
N CYS A 161 2.12 1.69 -23.39
CA CYS A 161 2.77 0.41 -23.15
C CYS A 161 3.23 -0.25 -24.46
N ASP A 162 2.38 -0.28 -25.49
CA ASP A 162 2.72 -0.80 -26.82
C ASP A 162 3.89 -0.03 -27.44
N ARG A 163 3.94 1.29 -27.24
CA ARG A 163 5.04 2.14 -27.70
C ARG A 163 6.37 1.77 -27.02
N LEU A 164 6.36 1.58 -25.69
CA LEU A 164 7.56 1.19 -24.94
C LEU A 164 8.08 -0.19 -25.35
N ILE A 165 7.16 -1.13 -25.61
CA ILE A 165 7.47 -2.46 -26.16
C ILE A 165 8.13 -2.32 -27.54
N TYR A 166 7.53 -1.55 -28.44
CA TYR A 166 8.08 -1.30 -29.78
C TYR A 166 9.49 -0.67 -29.74
N LEU A 167 9.76 0.17 -28.74
CA LEU A 167 11.08 0.77 -28.51
C LEU A 167 12.09 -0.16 -27.84
N GLY A 168 11.69 -1.38 -27.45
CA GLY A 168 12.59 -2.40 -26.91
C GLY A 168 12.87 -2.32 -25.41
N TYR A 169 12.04 -1.61 -24.63
CA TYR A 169 12.26 -1.45 -23.18
C TYR A 169 11.87 -2.66 -22.33
N GLU A 170 11.29 -3.72 -22.93
CA GLU A 170 10.76 -4.87 -22.19
C GLU A 170 11.81 -5.53 -21.28
N SER A 171 12.98 -5.86 -21.82
CA SER A 171 14.04 -6.52 -21.05
C SER A 171 14.57 -5.63 -19.93
N GLU A 172 14.79 -4.34 -20.20
CA GLU A 172 15.31 -3.41 -19.19
C GLU A 172 14.32 -3.22 -18.03
N ILE A 173 13.03 -3.00 -18.33
CA ILE A 173 12.01 -2.86 -17.29
C ILE A 173 11.87 -4.15 -16.48
N TYR A 174 11.88 -5.31 -17.15
CA TYR A 174 11.75 -6.59 -16.47
C TYR A 174 12.94 -6.88 -15.55
N GLU A 175 14.17 -6.65 -16.00
CA GLU A 175 15.38 -6.88 -15.20
C GLU A 175 15.42 -5.99 -13.94
N ARG A 176 14.96 -4.74 -14.05
CA ARG A 176 14.94 -3.80 -12.92
C ARG A 176 13.80 -4.07 -11.94
N THR A 177 12.61 -4.36 -12.45
CA THR A 177 11.37 -4.33 -11.65
C THR A 177 10.72 -5.69 -11.45
N GLY A 178 11.11 -6.70 -12.22
CA GLY A 178 10.42 -7.99 -12.29
C GLY A 178 9.03 -7.94 -12.92
N LEU A 179 8.64 -6.80 -13.50
CA LEU A 179 7.33 -6.57 -14.10
C LEU A 179 7.40 -6.56 -15.63
N VAL A 180 6.30 -6.95 -16.26
CA VAL A 180 6.09 -6.75 -17.70
C VAL A 180 5.60 -5.33 -17.95
N ILE A 181 5.75 -4.83 -19.18
CA ILE A 181 5.15 -3.56 -19.58
C ILE A 181 3.65 -3.79 -19.78
N ASP A 182 2.82 -3.20 -18.92
CA ASP A 182 1.38 -3.26 -19.04
C ASP A 182 0.71 -2.08 -18.33
N ALA A 183 -0.46 -1.66 -18.83
CA ALA A 183 -1.22 -0.55 -18.24
C ALA A 183 -1.79 -0.88 -16.86
N TYR A 184 -1.52 -2.06 -16.28
CA TYR A 184 -1.80 -2.42 -14.89
C TYR A 184 -0.98 -1.60 -13.88
N PHE A 185 0.27 -1.26 -14.18
CA PHE A 185 1.20 -0.65 -13.22
C PHE A 185 1.11 0.88 -13.14
N SER A 186 1.71 1.48 -12.10
CA SER A 186 1.54 2.90 -11.77
C SER A 186 2.34 3.86 -12.65
N ALA A 187 3.52 3.47 -13.15
CA ALA A 187 4.46 4.35 -13.85
C ALA A 187 3.79 5.12 -15.00
N THR A 188 3.14 4.39 -15.92
CA THR A 188 2.48 5.02 -17.07
C THR A 188 1.28 5.87 -16.67
N LYS A 189 0.59 5.52 -15.57
CA LYS A 189 -0.54 6.31 -15.04
C LYS A 189 -0.08 7.60 -14.37
N LEU A 190 1.03 7.57 -13.63
CA LEU A 190 1.63 8.75 -13.03
C LEU A 190 2.13 9.72 -14.11
N HIS A 191 2.81 9.21 -15.14
CA HIS A 191 3.18 10.00 -16.31
C HIS A 191 1.94 10.64 -16.96
N TRP A 192 0.89 9.85 -17.22
CA TRP A 192 -0.37 10.37 -17.76
C TRP A 192 -0.98 11.48 -16.89
N LEU A 193 -0.98 11.31 -15.56
CA LEU A 193 -1.50 12.31 -14.62
C LEU A 193 -0.72 13.62 -14.68
N LEU A 194 0.60 13.56 -14.78
CA LEU A 194 1.46 14.75 -14.90
C LEU A 194 1.20 15.48 -16.23
N ASP A 195 1.03 14.74 -17.32
CA ASP A 195 0.80 15.30 -18.65
C ASP A 195 -0.62 15.89 -18.84
N HIS A 196 -1.62 15.33 -18.16
CA HIS A 196 -3.04 15.64 -18.40
C HIS A 196 -3.69 16.47 -17.28
N THR A 197 -2.91 16.90 -16.29
CA THR A 197 -3.38 17.82 -15.24
C THR A 197 -2.80 19.21 -15.53
N PRO A 198 -3.60 20.16 -16.06
CA PRO A 198 -3.10 21.49 -16.41
C PRO A 198 -2.72 22.30 -15.17
N ASP A 199 -1.83 23.28 -15.36
CA ASP A 199 -1.48 24.31 -14.36
C ASP A 199 -0.90 23.78 -13.03
N VAL A 200 -0.24 22.64 -13.07
CA VAL A 200 0.39 22.03 -11.90
C VAL A 200 1.84 22.52 -11.74
N ASP A 201 2.14 23.19 -10.63
CA ASP A 201 3.53 23.43 -10.21
C ASP A 201 4.11 22.14 -9.64
N ILE A 202 4.99 21.50 -10.40
CA ILE A 202 5.62 20.23 -10.04
C ILE A 202 6.34 20.27 -8.68
N ASN A 203 6.81 21.44 -8.24
CA ASN A 203 7.47 21.59 -6.94
C ASN A 203 6.49 21.51 -5.75
N ASN A 204 5.20 21.69 -6.02
CA ASN A 204 4.11 21.61 -5.05
C ASN A 204 3.26 20.34 -5.22
N VAL A 205 3.75 19.34 -5.96
CA VAL A 205 3.05 18.06 -6.17
C VAL A 205 3.66 16.97 -5.32
N LEU A 206 2.79 16.12 -4.78
CA LEU A 206 3.16 14.79 -4.32
C LEU A 206 2.40 13.73 -5.13
N ALA A 207 3.03 12.58 -5.29
CA ALA A 207 2.48 11.41 -5.93
C ALA A 207 2.56 10.20 -5.02
N GLY A 208 1.79 9.16 -5.34
CA GLY A 208 1.89 7.89 -4.66
C GLY A 208 0.77 6.94 -5.01
N THR A 209 0.83 5.76 -4.40
CA THR A 209 -0.26 4.78 -4.35
C THR A 209 -1.21 5.08 -3.19
N ILE A 210 -2.35 4.37 -3.11
CA ILE A 210 -3.40 4.63 -2.10
C ILE A 210 -2.89 4.58 -0.65
N ASP A 211 -1.95 3.70 -0.34
CA ASP A 211 -1.32 3.63 0.98
C ASP A 211 -0.60 4.93 1.32
N THR A 212 0.09 5.53 0.34
CA THR A 212 0.84 6.78 0.52
C THR A 212 -0.11 7.94 0.79
N TRP A 213 -1.16 8.04 -0.01
CA TRP A 213 -2.21 9.05 0.18
C TRP A 213 -2.85 8.96 1.56
N VAL A 214 -3.28 7.76 1.96
CA VAL A 214 -3.97 7.59 3.25
C VAL A 214 -3.03 7.79 4.42
N LEU A 215 -1.76 7.37 4.33
CA LEU A 215 -0.77 7.71 5.36
C LEU A 215 -0.58 9.23 5.47
N TRP A 216 -0.44 9.91 4.35
CA TRP A 216 -0.27 11.36 4.32
C TRP A 216 -1.46 12.06 4.98
N LYS A 217 -2.70 11.62 4.69
CA LYS A 217 -3.91 12.16 5.33
C LYS A 217 -4.01 11.81 6.81
N LEU A 218 -3.71 10.57 7.19
CA LEU A 218 -3.71 10.14 8.60
C LEU A 218 -2.73 10.97 9.44
N THR A 219 -1.57 11.31 8.89
CA THR A 219 -0.50 12.03 9.62
C THR A 219 -0.62 13.55 9.53
N GLY A 220 -1.72 14.08 8.99
CA GLY A 220 -1.89 15.53 8.81
C GLY A 220 -0.84 16.14 7.87
N GLY A 221 -0.41 15.39 6.85
CA GLY A 221 0.56 15.79 5.85
C GLY A 221 2.03 15.69 6.26
N LYS A 222 2.32 15.15 7.45
CA LYS A 222 3.68 15.05 7.98
C LYS A 222 4.53 13.93 7.35
N VAL A 223 3.89 12.85 6.88
CA VAL A 223 4.61 11.68 6.35
C VAL A 223 4.21 11.37 4.93
N HIS A 224 5.18 11.43 4.01
CA HIS A 224 5.06 11.02 2.62
C HIS A 224 5.97 9.81 2.36
N ALA A 225 5.43 8.63 2.59
CA ALA A 225 6.16 7.37 2.50
C ALA A 225 5.30 6.27 1.86
N THR A 226 5.93 5.21 1.36
CA THR A 226 5.33 3.94 0.91
C THR A 226 6.14 2.76 1.44
N ASP A 227 5.60 1.55 1.36
CA ASP A 227 6.36 0.35 1.67
C ASP A 227 6.89 -0.35 0.41
N HIS A 228 7.92 -1.19 0.57
CA HIS A 228 8.50 -1.99 -0.51
C HIS A 228 7.46 -2.78 -1.31
N SER A 229 6.42 -3.30 -0.66
CA SER A 229 5.40 -4.11 -1.35
C SER A 229 4.50 -3.27 -2.26
N ASN A 230 4.19 -2.02 -1.92
CA ASN A 230 3.48 -1.11 -2.82
C ASN A 230 4.42 -0.48 -3.85
N ALA A 231 5.62 -0.05 -3.44
CA ALA A 231 6.63 0.52 -4.32
C ALA A 231 7.04 -0.44 -5.45
N SER A 232 7.23 -1.73 -5.17
CA SER A 232 7.55 -2.77 -6.17
C SER A 232 6.51 -2.92 -7.29
N ARG A 233 5.31 -2.34 -7.13
CA ARG A 233 4.21 -2.45 -8.09
C ARG A 233 4.03 -1.21 -8.96
N THR A 234 4.85 -0.20 -8.70
CA THR A 234 4.82 1.03 -9.47
C THR A 234 5.45 0.89 -10.84
N MET A 235 6.32 -0.11 -11.05
CA MET A 235 7.25 -0.18 -12.21
C MET A 235 8.30 0.94 -12.20
N LEU A 236 8.55 1.55 -11.04
CA LEU A 236 9.58 2.59 -10.84
C LEU A 236 10.63 2.20 -9.78
N MET A 237 10.37 1.16 -8.98
CA MET A 237 11.32 0.68 -7.97
C MET A 237 12.22 -0.41 -8.56
N ASN A 238 13.53 -0.29 -8.35
CA ASN A 238 14.48 -1.35 -8.65
C ASN A 238 14.41 -2.43 -7.55
N LEU A 239 14.16 -3.69 -7.92
CA LEU A 239 14.02 -4.80 -6.96
C LEU A 239 15.36 -5.21 -6.32
N THR A 240 16.50 -4.84 -6.92
CA THR A 240 17.82 -5.16 -6.38
C THR A 240 18.24 -4.14 -5.33
N THR A 241 18.03 -2.84 -5.60
CA THR A 241 18.42 -1.78 -4.66
C THR A 241 17.32 -1.41 -3.67
N CYS A 242 16.07 -1.77 -3.96
CA CYS A 242 14.87 -1.35 -3.21
C CYS A 242 14.67 0.18 -3.18
N GLU A 243 15.17 0.88 -4.18
CA GLU A 243 15.07 2.33 -4.34
C GLU A 243 14.34 2.69 -5.65
N TRP A 244 13.94 3.96 -5.78
CA TRP A 244 13.44 4.47 -7.06
C TRP A 244 14.56 4.43 -8.11
N ASP A 245 14.28 3.83 -9.27
CA ASP A 245 15.25 3.63 -10.33
C ASP A 245 15.32 4.88 -11.22
N GLU A 246 16.42 5.63 -11.15
CA GLU A 246 16.62 6.88 -11.89
C GLU A 246 16.36 6.72 -13.40
N LYS A 247 16.75 5.60 -14.01
CA LYS A 247 16.52 5.40 -15.45
C LYS A 247 15.06 5.22 -15.78
N LEU A 248 14.30 4.54 -14.92
CA LEU A 248 12.87 4.40 -15.10
C LEU A 248 12.17 5.74 -14.85
N LEU A 249 12.60 6.51 -13.85
CA LEU A 249 12.10 7.85 -13.61
C LEU A 249 12.31 8.76 -14.83
N ASP A 250 13.50 8.74 -15.43
CA ASP A 250 13.80 9.49 -16.66
C ASP A 250 12.95 9.00 -17.84
N LEU A 251 12.81 7.68 -18.02
CA LEU A 251 12.01 7.07 -19.08
C LEU A 251 10.53 7.50 -19.02
N PHE A 252 9.96 7.52 -17.82
CA PHE A 252 8.55 7.91 -17.60
C PHE A 252 8.39 9.41 -17.32
N GLN A 253 9.47 10.19 -17.35
CA GLN A 253 9.47 11.64 -17.06
C GLN A 253 8.84 11.97 -15.70
N ILE A 254 9.17 11.19 -14.66
CA ILE A 254 8.66 11.36 -13.30
C ILE A 254 9.75 11.93 -12.40
N PRO A 255 9.63 13.15 -11.88
CA PRO A 255 10.61 13.72 -10.98
C PRO A 255 10.69 12.93 -9.67
N ALA A 256 11.89 12.58 -9.22
CA ALA A 256 12.06 11.86 -7.94
C ALA A 256 11.47 12.63 -6.74
N SER A 257 11.44 13.96 -6.79
CA SER A 257 10.99 14.84 -5.71
C SER A 257 9.50 14.69 -5.36
N ILE A 258 8.67 14.17 -6.26
CA ILE A 258 7.24 13.96 -6.00
C ILE A 258 6.94 12.57 -5.42
N LEU A 259 7.91 11.66 -5.41
CA LEU A 259 7.72 10.28 -4.99
C LEU A 259 7.95 10.09 -3.48
N PRO A 260 7.20 9.18 -2.85
CA PRO A 260 7.32 8.96 -1.41
C PRO A 260 8.62 8.25 -1.07
N GLN A 261 9.09 8.42 0.17
CA GLN A 261 10.18 7.61 0.69
C GLN A 261 9.75 6.13 0.79
N ILE A 262 10.58 5.21 0.29
CA ILE A 262 10.35 3.76 0.43
C ILE A 262 10.85 3.30 1.79
N GLN A 263 10.03 2.56 2.52
CA GLN A 263 10.34 2.03 3.86
C GLN A 263 9.95 0.54 3.99
N PRO A 264 10.46 -0.20 4.99
CA PRO A 264 10.02 -1.56 5.28
C PRO A 264 8.51 -1.68 5.52
N SER A 265 7.89 -2.80 5.11
CA SER A 265 6.44 -3.03 5.29
C SER A 265 5.98 -3.09 6.76
N LEU A 266 6.91 -3.37 7.67
CA LEU A 266 6.73 -3.25 9.11
C LEU A 266 7.74 -2.22 9.63
N GLY A 267 7.23 -1.15 10.23
CA GLY A 267 8.03 0.00 10.65
C GLY A 267 7.14 1.12 11.18
N THR A 268 7.70 2.06 11.93
CA THR A 268 6.94 3.22 12.41
C THR A 268 6.80 4.28 11.32
N PHE A 269 5.58 4.48 10.82
CA PHE A 269 5.24 5.48 9.79
C PHE A 269 4.69 6.79 10.40
N GLY A 270 4.97 7.06 11.67
CA GLY A 270 4.41 8.18 12.43
C GLY A 270 3.14 7.81 13.19
N VAL A 271 2.39 8.85 13.59
CA VAL A 271 1.13 8.72 14.34
C VAL A 271 0.01 9.44 13.60
N SER A 272 -1.22 8.95 13.77
CA SER A 272 -2.40 9.65 13.27
C SER A 272 -2.56 11.01 13.94
N ASP A 273 -3.09 11.99 13.21
CA ASP A 273 -3.51 13.27 13.75
C ASP A 273 -4.60 13.06 14.82
N ALA A 274 -4.38 13.63 16.01
CA ALA A 274 -5.25 13.45 17.16
C ALA A 274 -6.70 13.89 16.92
N THR A 275 -6.94 14.84 16.00
CA THR A 275 -8.30 15.32 15.68
C THR A 275 -9.16 14.27 14.97
N LEU A 276 -8.54 13.24 14.38
CA LEU A 276 -9.27 12.21 13.62
C LEU A 276 -10.03 11.24 14.54
N PHE A 277 -9.40 10.82 15.63
CA PHE A 277 -9.92 9.78 16.52
C PHE A 277 -9.98 10.22 17.99
N GLY A 278 -9.53 11.44 18.32
CA GLY A 278 -9.36 11.90 19.70
C GLY A 278 -8.08 11.40 20.37
N ALA A 279 -7.17 10.79 19.60
CA ALA A 279 -5.92 10.18 20.05
C ALA A 279 -4.89 10.13 18.92
N GLU A 280 -3.60 10.27 19.26
CA GLU A 280 -2.51 9.92 18.36
C GLU A 280 -2.29 8.40 18.40
N ILE A 281 -2.47 7.72 17.27
CA ILE A 281 -2.34 6.27 17.17
C ILE A 281 -1.15 5.94 16.25
N PRO A 282 -0.17 5.12 16.69
CA PRO A 282 0.94 4.69 15.85
C PRO A 282 0.48 4.00 14.57
N ILE A 283 1.13 4.28 13.44
CA ILE A 283 0.89 3.61 12.16
C ILE A 283 2.12 2.74 11.88
N THR A 284 1.96 1.42 11.91
CA THR A 284 3.12 0.51 12.06
C THR A 284 3.28 -0.53 10.97
N ALA A 285 2.25 -0.76 10.16
CA ALA A 285 2.29 -1.80 9.14
C ALA A 285 1.60 -1.33 7.85
N ARG A 286 2.25 -1.59 6.72
CA ARG A 286 1.74 -1.25 5.39
C ARG A 286 2.06 -2.38 4.42
N LYS A 287 1.04 -2.82 3.69
CA LYS A 287 1.20 -3.87 2.70
C LYS A 287 0.21 -3.71 1.56
N GLY A 288 0.65 -3.92 0.33
CA GLY A 288 -0.27 -4.01 -0.79
C GLY A 288 -1.01 -5.36 -0.82
N ARG A 289 -2.31 -5.34 -1.15
CA ARG A 289 -3.17 -6.53 -1.12
C ARG A 289 -2.95 -7.50 -2.31
N PRO A 290 -2.67 -8.81 -2.08
CA PRO A 290 -3.20 -9.88 -2.91
C PRO A 290 -4.60 -10.25 -2.39
N ALA A 291 -5.56 -10.52 -3.28
CA ALA A 291 -7.00 -10.53 -3.03
C ALA A 291 -7.54 -11.25 -1.76
N SER A 292 -6.78 -12.13 -1.10
CA SER A 292 -7.21 -13.01 -0.02
C SER A 292 -6.40 -12.98 1.30
N PHE A 293 -5.27 -12.26 1.40
CA PHE A 293 -4.24 -12.67 2.36
C PHE A 293 -4.20 -11.93 3.72
N PHE A 294 -4.77 -10.73 3.84
CA PHE A 294 -4.51 -9.87 5.01
C PHE A 294 -5.14 -10.41 6.31
N VAL A 295 -6.40 -10.86 6.26
CA VAL A 295 -7.09 -11.36 7.47
C VAL A 295 -6.58 -12.74 7.88
N TRP A 296 -6.15 -13.56 6.92
CA TRP A 296 -5.77 -14.95 7.17
C TRP A 296 -4.42 -15.08 7.87
N SER A 297 -3.49 -14.16 7.60
CA SER A 297 -2.14 -14.22 8.17
C SER A 297 -2.02 -13.71 9.61
N TRP A 298 -2.97 -12.89 10.07
CA TRP A 298 -3.02 -12.38 11.44
C TRP A 298 -3.62 -13.38 12.43
N LEU A 299 -4.31 -14.43 11.95
CA LEU A 299 -5.18 -15.30 12.75
C LEU A 299 -4.61 -16.67 13.17
N ARG A 300 -3.44 -17.16 12.69
CA ARG A 300 -2.94 -18.51 13.10
C ARG A 300 -1.41 -18.73 13.08
N GLN A 301 -0.91 -19.43 14.11
CA GLN A 301 0.35 -20.22 14.15
C GLN A 301 0.20 -21.59 13.41
N PRO A 302 1.19 -22.52 13.42
CA PRO A 302 2.21 -22.75 12.42
C PRO A 302 2.01 -24.10 11.68
N ARG A 303 0.88 -24.31 10.99
CA ARG A 303 0.70 -25.50 10.13
C ARG A 303 -0.18 -25.17 8.93
N PHE A 304 0.42 -24.82 7.80
CA PHE A 304 -0.31 -24.53 6.57
C PHE A 304 0.36 -25.10 5.31
N ASP A 305 0.65 -26.41 5.31
CA ASP A 305 1.16 -27.10 4.12
C ASP A 305 0.11 -27.93 3.35
N GLU A 306 -1.13 -28.11 3.84
CA GLU A 306 -2.01 -29.15 3.24
C GLU A 306 -3.35 -28.72 2.62
N MET A 307 -3.80 -27.46 2.72
CA MET A 307 -5.22 -27.17 2.38
C MET A 307 -5.51 -26.52 1.01
N TYR A 308 -4.53 -26.24 0.16
CA TYR A 308 -4.76 -25.58 -1.15
C TYR A 308 -4.34 -26.38 -2.40
N LEU A 309 -4.07 -27.67 -2.28
CA LEU A 309 -3.67 -28.53 -3.40
C LEU A 309 -4.84 -29.23 -4.16
N ARG A 310 -6.11 -28.90 -3.89
CA ARG A 310 -7.23 -29.70 -4.46
C ARG A 310 -8.25 -29.02 -5.35
N HIS A 311 -8.26 -27.71 -5.53
CA HIS A 311 -9.16 -27.10 -6.51
C HIS A 311 -8.43 -25.96 -7.20
N TRP A 312 -8.52 -25.94 -8.54
CA TRP A 312 -7.82 -25.12 -9.55
C TRP A 312 -6.55 -25.74 -10.12
#